data_AF-A0A414PFL9-F1
#
_entry.id   AF-A0A414PFL9-F1
#
_cell.length_a   1.000
_cell.length_b   1.000
_cell.length_c   1.000
_cell.angle_alpha   90.00
_cell.angle_beta   90.00
_cell.angle_gamma   90.00
#
_symmetry.space_group_name_H-M   'P 1'
#
loop_
_entity.id
_entity.type
_entity.pdbx_description
1 polymer ?
#
loop_
_entity_poly.entity_id
_entity_poly.type
_entity_poly.pdbx_seq_one_letter_code
_entity_poly.pdbx_strand_id
1 'polypeptide(L)'
;ATHILSFLPGTEISRRSNADRDALLQSMEREFTRSAFLLQAEATGIKPGTASTWLKRLVKHGMIESVDGKGTYRKPLPNGM
;
A
#
# COMPACT_ATOMS: atom_id res chain seq x y z
N ALA A 1 -24.34 34.33 -12.72
CA ALA A 1 -23.55 33.19 -13.25
C ALA A 1 -23.44 32.16 -12.14
N THR A 2 -24.03 30.98 -12.32
CA THR A 2 -24.12 29.93 -11.30
C THR A 2 -22.91 29.01 -11.45
N HIS A 3 -21.87 29.21 -10.64
CA HIS A 3 -20.72 28.30 -10.60
C HIS A 3 -21.06 27.13 -9.66
N ILE A 4 -21.55 26.02 -10.20
CA ILE A 4 -21.65 24.76 -9.45
C ILE A 4 -20.24 24.20 -9.37
N LEU A 5 -19.60 24.42 -8.22
CA LEU A 5 -18.43 23.66 -7.79
C LEU A 5 -18.89 22.21 -7.61
N SER A 6 -18.72 21.39 -8.65
CA SER A 6 -18.84 19.94 -8.55
C SER A 6 -17.74 19.42 -7.63
N PHE A 7 -18.03 19.33 -6.33
CA PHE A 7 -17.25 18.59 -5.36
C PHE A 7 -17.35 17.10 -5.70
N LEU A 8 -16.54 16.64 -6.64
CA LEU A 8 -16.28 15.22 -6.78
C LEU A 8 -15.60 14.75 -5.48
N PRO A 9 -16.08 13.65 -4.86
CA PRO A 9 -15.49 13.14 -3.64
C PRO A 9 -14.13 12.54 -4.00
N GLY A 10 -13.05 13.31 -3.83
CA GLY A 10 -11.68 12.79 -3.94
C GLY A 10 -11.40 11.62 -2.97
N THR A 11 -12.34 11.31 -2.08
CA THR A 11 -12.32 10.19 -1.15
C THR A 11 -12.69 8.86 -1.81
N GLU A 12 -13.45 8.81 -2.91
CA GLU A 12 -13.95 7.52 -3.43
C GLU A 12 -12.84 6.71 -4.13
N ILE A 13 -12.01 7.38 -4.93
CA ILE A 13 -10.84 6.78 -5.59
C ILE A 13 -9.76 6.42 -4.54
N SER A 14 -9.61 7.25 -3.50
CA SER A 14 -8.66 7.00 -2.41
C SER A 14 -9.06 5.82 -1.52
N ARG A 15 -10.36 5.59 -1.29
CA ARG A 15 -10.84 4.46 -0.47
C ARG A 15 -10.61 3.11 -1.15
N ARG A 16 -10.88 3.00 -2.46
CA ARG A 16 -10.56 1.79 -3.23
C ARG A 16 -9.06 1.51 -3.19
N SER A 17 -8.23 2.53 -3.44
CA SER A 17 -6.77 2.40 -3.39
C SER A 17 -6.23 1.92 -2.04
N ASN A 18 -6.84 2.31 -0.92
CA ASN A 18 -6.43 1.82 0.39
C ASN A 18 -6.85 0.37 0.63
N ALA A 19 -8.05 -0.02 0.20
CA ALA A 19 -8.52 -1.40 0.29
C ALA A 19 -7.65 -2.34 -0.56
N ASP A 20 -7.30 -1.94 -1.78
CA ASP A 20 -6.41 -2.70 -2.67
C ASP A 20 -5.01 -2.85 -2.06
N ARG A 21 -4.49 -1.77 -1.46
CA ARG A 21 -3.21 -1.79 -0.74
C ARG A 21 -3.25 -2.75 0.45
N ASP A 22 -4.30 -2.70 1.25
CA ASP A 22 -4.41 -3.50 2.46
C ASP A 22 -4.62 -4.97 2.09
N ALA A 23 -5.43 -5.27 1.08
CA ALA A 23 -5.60 -6.62 0.53
C ALA A 23 -4.28 -7.18 -0.03
N LEU A 24 -3.54 -6.37 -0.79
CA LEU A 24 -2.21 -6.72 -1.28
C LEU A 24 -1.27 -7.05 -0.12
N LEU A 25 -1.20 -6.20 0.91
CA LEU A 25 -0.35 -6.40 2.08
C LEU A 25 -0.75 -7.66 2.88
N GLN A 26 -2.05 -7.94 3.00
CA GLN A 26 -2.54 -9.16 3.63
C GLN A 26 -2.13 -10.42 2.84
N SER A 27 -2.13 -10.36 1.50
CA SER A 27 -1.73 -11.48 0.65
C SER A 27 -0.23 -11.82 0.72
N MET A 28 0.61 -10.86 1.13
CA MET A 28 2.05 -11.09 1.27
C MET A 28 2.39 -11.97 2.47
N GLU A 29 3.56 -12.59 2.44
CA GLU A 29 4.13 -13.28 3.59
C GLU A 29 4.50 -12.31 4.72
N ARG A 30 4.81 -12.82 5.91
CA ARG A 30 5.23 -11.98 7.05
C ARG A 30 6.45 -11.15 6.71
N GLU A 31 7.40 -11.73 5.99
CA GLU A 31 8.55 -11.05 5.41
C GLU A 31 8.48 -11.17 3.90
N PHE A 32 8.75 -10.07 3.21
CA PHE A 32 8.70 -10.03 1.77
C PHE A 32 9.71 -9.03 1.22
N THR A 33 10.16 -9.26 -0.01
CA THR A 33 11.04 -8.33 -0.70
C THR A 33 10.23 -7.27 -1.45
N ARG A 34 10.86 -6.12 -1.72
CA ARG A 34 10.29 -5.09 -2.61
C ARG A 34 9.81 -5.69 -3.92
N SER A 35 10.62 -6.55 -4.54
CA SER A 35 10.31 -7.15 -5.83
C SER A 35 9.07 -8.04 -5.77
N ALA A 36 8.95 -8.88 -4.73
CA ALA A 36 7.77 -9.72 -4.53
C ALA A 36 6.49 -8.88 -4.35
N PHE A 37 6.57 -7.79 -3.59
CA PHE A 37 5.44 -6.87 -3.41
C PHE A 37 5.01 -6.21 -4.73
N LEU A 38 5.97 -5.79 -5.56
CA LEU A 38 5.68 -5.18 -6.86
C LEU A 38 5.09 -6.21 -7.84
N LEU A 39 5.61 -7.44 -7.85
CA LEU A 39 5.10 -8.51 -8.70
C LEU A 39 3.65 -8.86 -8.34
N GLN A 40 3.36 -8.97 -7.05
CA GLN A 40 2.01 -9.24 -6.57
C GLN A 40 1.05 -8.08 -6.89
N ALA A 41 1.53 -6.83 -6.79
CA ALA A 41 0.77 -5.66 -7.20
C ALA A 41 0.42 -5.71 -8.69
N GLU A 42 1.39 -6.01 -9.57
CA GLU A 42 1.14 -6.17 -11.00
C GLU A 42 0.12 -7.27 -11.30
N ALA A 43 0.21 -8.42 -10.62
CA ALA A 43 -0.73 -9.52 -10.75
C ALA A 43 -2.18 -9.11 -10.40
N THR A 44 -2.34 -8.14 -9.50
CA THR A 44 -3.64 -7.55 -9.12
C THR A 44 -4.05 -6.33 -9.97
N GLY A 45 -3.28 -5.98 -11.01
CA GLY A 45 -3.55 -4.82 -11.88
C GLY A 45 -3.06 -3.48 -11.34
N ILE A 46 -2.25 -3.48 -10.28
CA ILE A 46 -1.72 -2.28 -9.63
C ILE A 46 -0.36 -1.95 -10.24
N LYS A 47 -0.20 -0.71 -10.70
CA LYS A 47 1.06 -0.26 -11.32
C LYS A 47 2.21 -0.32 -10.31
N PRO A 48 3.42 -0.76 -10.71
CA PRO A 48 4.60 -0.81 -9.84
C PRO A 48 4.96 0.52 -9.18
N GLY A 49 4.78 1.64 -9.90
CA GLY A 49 5.01 2.97 -9.36
C GLY A 49 4.10 3.31 -8.18
N THR A 50 2.83 2.88 -8.25
CA THR A 50 1.86 3.03 -7.16
C THR A 50 2.25 2.15 -5.97
N ALA A 51 2.51 0.87 -6.21
CA ALA A 51 2.93 -0.08 -5.18
C ALA A 51 4.24 0.36 -4.48
N SER A 52 5.22 0.88 -5.23
CA SER A 52 6.44 1.42 -4.65
C SER A 52 6.19 2.67 -3.79
N THR A 53 5.19 3.48 -4.13
CA THR A 53 4.78 4.63 -3.31
C THR A 53 4.09 4.16 -2.03
N TRP A 54 3.28 3.11 -2.11
CA TRP A 54 2.67 2.49 -0.94
C TRP A 54 3.71 1.94 0.03
N LEU A 55 4.74 1.23 -0.44
CA LEU A 55 5.82 0.75 0.45
C LEU A 55 6.45 1.89 1.25
N LYS A 56 6.80 3.00 0.60
CA LYS A 56 7.36 4.18 1.29
C LYS A 56 6.41 4.73 2.35
N ARG A 57 5.11 4.79 2.05
CA ARG A 57 4.09 5.25 3.01
C ARG A 57 3.87 4.26 4.15
N LEU A 58 3.83 2.97 3.87
CA LEU A 58 3.65 1.92 4.88
C LEU A 58 4.80 1.93 5.89
N VAL A 59 6.04 2.06 5.42
CA VAL A 59 7.22 2.24 6.30
C VAL A 59 7.10 3.53 7.10
N LYS A 60 6.79 4.65 6.45
CA LYS A 60 6.66 5.97 7.11
C LYS A 60 5.60 5.96 8.22
N HIS A 61 4.52 5.22 8.05
CA HIS A 61 3.43 5.11 9.02
C HIS A 61 3.61 3.96 10.03
N GLY A 62 4.73 3.22 9.99
CA GLY A 62 4.97 2.09 10.88
C GLY A 62 4.07 0.88 10.63
N MET A 63 3.40 0.81 9.47
CA MET A 63 2.56 -0.32 9.07
C MET A 63 3.38 -1.52 8.60
N ILE A 64 4.63 -1.32 8.23
CA ILE A 64 5.64 -2.34 7.93
C ILE A 64 7.01 -1.86 8.40
N GLU A 65 7.88 -2.79 8.75
CA GLU A 65 9.25 -2.52 9.17
C GLU A 65 10.22 -2.86 8.04
N SER A 66 11.26 -2.04 7.85
CA SER A 66 12.36 -2.36 6.95
C SER A 66 13.40 -3.17 7.71
N VAL A 67 13.58 -4.44 7.37
CA VAL A 67 14.38 -5.39 8.18
C VAL A 67 15.88 -5.17 8.02
N ASP A 68 16.38 -5.07 6.79
CA ASP A 68 17.83 -5.03 6.52
C ASP A 68 18.28 -3.78 5.75
N GLY A 69 17.35 -2.88 5.41
CA GLY A 69 17.65 -1.68 4.64
C GLY A 69 17.98 -1.92 3.17
N LYS A 70 18.09 -3.18 2.70
CA LYS A 70 18.33 -3.55 1.29
C LYS A 70 17.04 -3.90 0.53
N GLY A 71 15.87 -3.57 1.09
CA GLY A 71 14.58 -3.75 0.42
C GLY A 71 13.79 -4.99 0.85
N THR A 72 14.13 -5.58 1.99
CA THR A 72 13.29 -6.55 2.69
C THR A 72 12.40 -5.84 3.70
N TYR A 73 11.11 -6.14 3.65
CA TYR A 73 10.09 -5.58 4.52
C TYR A 73 9.41 -6.68 5.32
N ARG A 74 8.97 -6.34 6.52
CA ARG A 74 8.24 -7.24 7.42
C ARG A 74 6.95 -6.58 7.88
N LYS A 75 5.86 -7.35 7.91
CA LYS A 75 4.62 -6.94 8.56
C LYS A 75 4.83 -6.92 10.09
N PRO A 76 4.40 -5.86 10.80
CA PRO A 76 4.54 -5.79 12.24
C PRO A 76 3.79 -6.98 12.83
N LEU A 77 4.33 -7.52 13.93
CA LEU A 77 3.61 -8.52 14.69
C LEU A 77 2.26 -7.89 15.11
N PRO A 78 1.13 -8.62 15.02
CA PRO A 78 -0.06 -8.18 15.72
C PRO A 78 0.35 -8.11 17.18
N ASN A 79 0.49 -6.89 17.71
CA ASN A 79 0.66 -6.71 19.14
C ASN A 79 -0.56 -7.38 19.77
N GLY A 80 -0.35 -8.54 20.38
CA GLY A 80 -1.38 -9.21 21.15
C GLY A 80 -1.84 -8.26 22.25
N MET A 81 -3.05 -7.76 22.10
CA MET A 81 -3.94 -7.39 23.20
C MET A 81 -5.24 -8.13 23.00
#